data_AF-A0A534HP29-F1
#
_entry.id   AF-A0A534HP29-F1
#
_cell.length_a   1.000
_cell.length_b   1.000
_cell.length_c   1.000
_cell.angle_alpha   90.00
_cell.angle_beta   90.00
_cell.angle_gamma   90.00
#
_symmetry.space_group_name_H-M   'P 1'
#
loop_
_entity.id
_entity.type
_entity.pdbx_description
1 polymer ?
#
loop_
_entity_poly.entity_id
_entity_poly.type
_entity_poly.pdbx_seq_one_letter_code
_entity_poly.pdbx_strand_id
1 'polypeptide(L)'
;MNSNVKTENRIPVTFSIAMLLACAVIVSSAFADDQVRSETVKFADLNVTTPAGAEALYTRIHAAAKRVCPETEPLLRAAASACARKAEAQAIEKLGLPQLTAYYQMKSGKHTERFSASR
;
A
#
# COMPACT_ATOMS: atom_id res chain seq x y z
N MET A 1 35.99 -29.81 2.19
CA MET A 1 35.76 -30.37 0.84
C MET A 1 34.30 -30.77 0.72
N ASN A 2 33.61 -30.15 -0.24
CA ASN A 2 32.47 -30.68 -1.01
C ASN A 2 32.14 -32.18 -0.87
N SER A 3 30.86 -32.49 -0.67
CA SER A 3 30.20 -33.64 -1.31
C SER A 3 28.69 -33.39 -1.41
N ASN A 4 28.21 -33.42 -2.65
CA ASN A 4 26.83 -33.26 -3.07
C ASN A 4 26.02 -34.55 -2.86
N VAL A 5 24.75 -34.34 -2.45
CA VAL A 5 23.50 -35.04 -2.81
C VAL A 5 23.57 -36.51 -3.27
N LYS A 6 22.93 -37.39 -2.48
CA LYS A 6 22.42 -38.74 -2.83
C LYS A 6 21.43 -39.12 -1.72
N THR A 7 20.22 -39.67 -1.86
CA THR A 7 19.35 -40.10 -2.95
C THR A 7 18.04 -40.58 -2.29
N GLU A 8 16.94 -40.40 -3.01
CA GLU A 8 15.65 -41.11 -2.96
C GLU A 8 14.98 -41.48 -1.63
N ASN A 9 13.74 -41.00 -1.46
CA ASN A 9 12.68 -41.89 -1.02
C ASN A 9 11.50 -41.79 -2.00
N ARG A 10 11.45 -42.73 -2.93
CA ARG A 10 10.33 -43.00 -3.83
C ARG A 10 9.36 -43.96 -3.15
N ILE A 11 8.09 -43.59 -2.99
CA ILE A 11 6.97 -44.55 -3.00
C ILE A 11 5.78 -43.91 -3.76
N PRO A 12 5.08 -44.66 -4.64
CA PRO A 12 4.37 -44.11 -5.80
C PRO A 12 2.84 -44.03 -5.66
N VAL A 13 2.26 -43.10 -6.43
CA VAL A 13 1.00 -43.15 -7.23
C VAL A 13 -0.25 -43.79 -6.59
N THR A 14 -1.33 -43.01 -6.44
CA THR A 14 -2.57 -43.15 -7.26
C THR A 14 -3.63 -42.08 -6.92
N PHE A 15 -4.20 -41.52 -7.99
CA PHE A 15 -5.47 -40.79 -8.14
C PHE A 15 -6.49 -40.85 -6.98
N SER A 16 -6.98 -39.68 -6.54
CA SER A 16 -8.42 -39.35 -6.54
C SER A 16 -8.66 -37.89 -6.13
N ILE A 17 -9.57 -37.24 -6.87
CA ILE A 17 -10.07 -35.88 -6.71
C ILE A 17 -11.03 -35.85 -5.50
N ALA A 18 -10.77 -35.02 -4.49
CA ALA A 18 -11.77 -34.27 -3.71
C ALA A 18 -11.13 -33.62 -2.47
N MET A 19 -11.14 -32.29 -2.47
CA MET A 19 -11.49 -31.41 -1.34
C MET A 19 -10.95 -31.74 0.06
N LEU A 20 -10.10 -30.88 0.62
CA LEU A 20 -10.27 -30.24 1.93
C LEU A 20 -9.09 -29.33 2.30
N LEU A 21 -9.43 -28.23 2.97
CA LEU A 21 -8.60 -27.17 3.53
C LEU A 21 -7.19 -27.62 3.98
N ALA A 22 -6.15 -27.04 3.39
CA ALA A 22 -4.81 -27.05 3.97
C ALA A 22 -4.44 -25.62 4.41
N CYS A 23 -4.28 -25.44 5.72
CA CYS A 23 -3.81 -24.22 6.35
C CYS A 23 -2.53 -23.72 5.68
N ALA A 24 -2.58 -22.57 5.03
CA ALA A 24 -1.39 -21.83 4.65
C ALA A 24 -0.73 -21.33 5.94
N VAL A 25 0.26 -22.06 6.44
CA VAL A 25 1.15 -21.55 7.49
C VAL A 25 1.97 -20.43 6.87
N ILE A 26 1.52 -19.19 7.07
CA ILE A 26 2.31 -18.00 6.75
C ILE A 26 3.39 -17.92 7.82
N VAL A 27 4.58 -18.44 7.52
CA VAL A 27 5.77 -18.14 8.31
C VAL A 27 6.15 -16.69 8.00
N SER A 28 5.58 -15.74 8.75
CA SER A 28 6.04 -14.35 8.74
C SER A 28 7.36 -14.30 9.48
N SER A 29 8.48 -14.49 8.78
CA SER A 29 9.79 -14.10 9.30
C SER A 29 9.76 -12.58 9.47
N ALA A 30 9.73 -12.07 10.71
CA ALA A 30 9.90 -10.65 10.99
C ALA A 30 11.39 -10.28 10.86
N PHE A 31 11.89 -10.25 9.63
CA PHE A 31 13.00 -9.39 9.25
C PHE A 31 12.62 -7.93 9.52
N ALA A 32 13.21 -7.34 10.56
CA ALA A 32 13.29 -5.90 10.73
C ALA A 32 14.24 -5.35 9.65
N ASP A 33 13.79 -5.40 8.40
CA ASP A 33 14.41 -4.69 7.31
C ASP A 33 13.90 -3.25 7.41
N ASP A 34 14.81 -2.29 7.56
CA ASP A 34 14.55 -0.85 7.39
C ASP A 34 14.25 -0.54 5.90
N GLN A 35 13.50 -1.43 5.24
CA GLN A 35 13.08 -1.30 3.86
C GLN A 35 12.03 -0.20 3.82
N VAL A 36 12.28 0.79 2.97
CA VAL A 36 11.28 1.79 2.60
C VAL A 36 10.02 1.07 2.14
N ARG A 37 9.01 0.99 3.02
CA ARG A 37 7.75 0.31 2.73
C ARG A 37 7.09 1.02 1.57
N SER A 38 6.99 0.31 0.45
CA SER A 38 6.40 0.81 -0.78
C SER A 38 5.27 -0.11 -1.18
N GLU A 39 4.12 0.46 -1.54
CA GLU A 39 2.97 -0.30 -2.00
C GLU A 39 2.54 0.23 -3.37
N THR A 40 2.28 -0.69 -4.31
CA THR A 40 1.78 -0.33 -5.65
C THR A 40 0.26 -0.29 -5.64
N VAL A 41 -0.31 0.89 -5.87
CA VAL A 41 -1.77 1.07 -5.98
C VAL A 41 -2.19 0.87 -7.43
N LYS A 42 -3.01 -0.16 -7.68
CA LYS A 42 -3.64 -0.38 -8.99
C LYS A 42 -4.95 0.41 -9.09
N PHE A 43 -5.12 1.12 -10.20
CA PHE A 43 -6.29 1.97 -10.45
C PHE A 43 -6.78 1.95 -11.91
N ALA A 44 -6.32 0.98 -12.71
CA ALA A 44 -6.72 0.84 -14.12
C ALA A 44 -8.22 0.55 -14.29
N ASP A 45 -8.88 0.08 -13.23
CA ASP A 45 -10.32 -0.15 -13.17
C ASP A 45 -11.14 1.13 -12.88
N LEU A 46 -10.48 2.24 -12.51
CA LEU A 46 -11.12 3.50 -12.18
C LEU A 46 -11.03 4.51 -13.33
N ASN A 47 -12.13 5.20 -13.62
CA ASN A 47 -12.12 6.34 -14.52
C ASN A 47 -11.68 7.62 -13.77
N VAL A 48 -10.37 7.83 -13.68
CA VAL A 48 -9.73 8.97 -12.98
C VAL A 48 -10.00 10.34 -13.61
N THR A 49 -10.65 10.40 -14.78
CA THR A 49 -11.09 11.65 -15.40
C THR A 49 -12.37 12.19 -14.79
N THR A 50 -13.12 11.36 -14.06
CA THR A 50 -14.34 11.75 -13.37
C THR A 50 -14.07 12.11 -11.91
N PRO A 51 -14.86 13.00 -11.29
CA PRO A 51 -14.73 13.32 -9.87
C PRO A 51 -14.83 12.08 -8.97
N ALA A 52 -15.79 11.19 -9.26
CA ALA A 52 -15.98 9.95 -8.51
C ALA A 52 -14.78 9.00 -8.62
N GLY A 53 -14.19 8.87 -9.81
CA GLY A 53 -12.99 8.05 -10.00
C GLY A 53 -11.74 8.64 -9.35
N ALA A 54 -11.60 9.97 -9.34
CA ALA A 54 -10.52 10.65 -8.63
C ALA A 54 -10.63 10.47 -7.10
N GLU A 55 -11.84 10.55 -6.56
CA GLU A 55 -12.13 10.27 -5.15
C GLU A 55 -11.84 8.80 -4.78
N ALA A 56 -12.28 7.86 -5.61
CA ALA A 56 -12.00 6.44 -5.41
C ALA A 56 -10.50 6.15 -5.42
N LEU A 57 -9.75 6.77 -6.34
CA LEU A 57 -8.30 6.67 -6.39
C LEU A 57 -7.66 7.27 -5.14
N TYR A 58 -8.08 8.47 -4.73
CA TYR A 58 -7.58 9.09 -3.51
C TYR A 58 -7.77 8.18 -2.29
N THR A 59 -8.95 7.56 -2.16
CA THR A 59 -9.25 6.65 -1.05
C THR A 59 -8.32 5.43 -1.04
N ARG A 60 -8.00 4.88 -2.22
CA ARG A 60 -7.03 3.77 -2.34
C ARG A 60 -5.63 4.20 -1.95
N ILE A 61 -5.19 5.37 -2.39
CA ILE A 61 -3.89 5.94 -2.02
C ILE A 61 -3.83 6.18 -0.52
N HIS A 62 -4.86 6.77 0.08
CA HIS A 62 -4.94 6.99 1.52
C HIS A 62 -4.84 5.68 2.33
N ALA A 63 -5.54 4.63 1.88
CA ALA A 63 -5.46 3.32 2.51
C ALA A 63 -4.05 2.70 2.37
N ALA A 64 -3.42 2.82 1.21
CA ALA A 64 -2.04 2.37 0.99
C ALA A 64 -1.04 3.14 1.86
N ALA A 65 -1.20 4.46 1.95
CA ALA A 65 -0.38 5.33 2.80
C ALA A 65 -0.42 4.90 4.27
N LYS A 66 -1.59 4.51 4.78
CA LYS A 66 -1.75 3.96 6.13
C LYS A 66 -1.10 2.58 6.30
N ARG A 67 -1.08 1.75 5.26
CA ARG A 67 -0.43 0.42 5.31
C ARG A 67 1.10 0.54 5.30
N VAL A 68 1.65 1.48 4.54
CA VAL A 68 3.11 1.73 4.55
C VAL A 68 3.57 2.47 5.81
N CYS A 69 2.71 3.27 6.43
CA CYS A 69 2.95 4.00 7.67
C CYS A 69 2.10 3.44 8.84
N PRO A 70 2.40 2.23 9.35
CA PRO A 70 1.58 1.62 10.39
C PRO A 70 1.64 2.40 11.70
N GLU A 71 0.47 2.62 12.30
CA GLU A 71 0.32 3.17 13.64
C GLU A 71 0.49 2.02 14.66
N THR A 72 1.74 1.63 14.92
CA THR A 72 2.05 0.53 15.86
C THR A 72 1.83 0.94 17.32
N GLU A 73 2.10 2.20 17.65
CA GLU A 73 2.01 2.73 19.01
C GLU A 73 1.18 4.02 19.04
N PRO A 74 0.30 4.22 20.05
CA PRO A 74 -0.49 5.45 20.17
C PRO A 74 0.35 6.73 20.23
N LEU A 75 1.55 6.65 20.83
CA LEU A 75 2.50 7.76 20.91
C LEU A 75 3.06 8.15 19.53
N LEU A 76 3.10 7.21 18.58
CA LEU A 76 3.59 7.43 17.22
C LEU A 76 2.48 7.85 16.26
N ARG A 77 1.23 8.01 16.71
CA ARG A 77 0.09 8.39 15.86
C ARG A 77 0.35 9.67 15.06
N ALA A 78 0.94 10.68 15.68
CA ALA A 78 1.31 11.92 15.00
C ALA A 78 2.34 11.66 13.89
N ALA A 79 3.39 10.88 14.18
CA ALA A 79 4.42 10.51 13.21
C ALA A 79 3.86 9.65 12.05
N ALA A 80 3.01 8.66 12.36
CA ALA A 80 2.33 7.82 11.37
C ALA A 80 1.42 8.66 10.47
N SER A 81 0.69 9.62 11.03
CA SER A 81 -0.16 10.54 10.26
C SER A 81 0.68 11.45 9.34
N ALA A 82 1.81 11.98 9.81
CA ALA A 82 2.71 12.79 9.00
C ALA A 82 3.35 11.97 7.87
N CYS A 83 3.73 10.73 8.16
CA CYS A 83 4.21 9.76 7.18
C CYS A 83 3.15 9.50 6.09
N ALA A 84 1.91 9.21 6.48
CA ALA A 84 0.83 8.95 5.54
C ALA A 84 0.54 10.17 4.64
N ARG A 85 0.51 11.38 5.21
CA ARG A 85 0.34 12.62 4.42
C ARG A 85 1.49 12.85 3.43
N LYS A 86 2.73 12.55 3.82
CA LYS A 86 3.89 12.64 2.93
C LYS A 86 3.80 11.62 1.80
N ALA A 87 3.42 10.38 2.11
CA ALA A 87 3.24 9.33 1.11
C ALA A 87 2.12 9.67 0.12
N GLU A 88 0.99 10.22 0.60
CA GLU A 88 -0.10 10.71 -0.25
C GLU A 88 0.37 11.82 -1.20
N ALA A 89 1.05 12.85 -0.67
CA ALA A 89 1.55 13.95 -1.48
C ALA A 89 2.48 13.46 -2.60
N GLN A 90 3.44 12.59 -2.26
CA GLN A 90 4.37 12.02 -3.23
C GLN A 90 3.67 11.15 -4.28
N ALA A 91 2.68 10.35 -3.90
CA ALA A 91 1.92 9.54 -4.85
C ALA A 91 1.13 10.41 -5.84
N ILE A 92 0.49 11.47 -5.34
CA ILE A 92 -0.31 12.39 -6.17
C ILE A 92 0.58 13.17 -7.13
N GLU A 93 1.72 13.69 -6.64
CA GLU A 93 2.70 14.38 -7.47
C GLU A 93 3.24 13.48 -8.59
N LYS A 94 3.55 12.20 -8.28
CA LYS A 94 4.02 11.22 -9.28
C LYS A 94 2.97 10.90 -10.35
N LEU A 95 1.69 10.87 -9.98
CA LEU A 95 0.61 10.57 -10.92
C LEU A 95 0.31 11.74 -11.86
N GLY A 96 0.55 12.99 -11.43
CA GLY A 96 0.37 14.17 -12.27
C GLY A 96 -1.07 14.40 -12.75
N LEU A 97 -2.06 13.80 -12.08
CA LEU A 97 -3.46 13.89 -12.46
C LEU A 97 -4.09 15.17 -11.89
N PRO A 98 -4.60 16.10 -12.72
CA PRO A 98 -5.10 17.39 -12.25
C PRO A 98 -6.36 17.25 -11.38
N GLN A 99 -7.26 16.31 -11.71
CA GLN A 99 -8.47 16.05 -10.94
C GLN A 99 -8.16 15.49 -9.54
N LEU A 100 -7.22 14.55 -9.46
CA LEU A 100 -6.75 13.98 -8.19
C LEU A 100 -6.07 15.05 -7.33
N THR A 101 -5.25 15.89 -7.96
CA THR A 101 -4.58 17.01 -7.29
C THR A 101 -5.61 18.00 -6.74
N ALA A 102 -6.60 18.41 -7.54
CA ALA A 102 -7.67 19.30 -7.10
C ALA A 102 -8.45 18.72 -5.91
N TYR A 103 -8.81 17.43 -5.98
CA TYR A 103 -9.49 16.74 -4.88
C TYR A 103 -8.63 16.71 -3.60
N TYR A 104 -7.34 16.40 -3.71
CA TYR A 104 -6.42 16.42 -2.57
C TYR A 104 -6.25 17.80 -1.95
N GLN A 105 -6.18 18.85 -2.76
CA GLN A 105 -6.05 20.22 -2.27
C GLN A 105 -7.29 20.65 -1.47
N MET A 106 -8.48 20.29 -1.95
CA MET A 106 -9.74 20.51 -1.26
C MET A 106 -9.78 19.79 0.10
N LYS A 107 -9.32 18.52 0.15
CA LYS A 107 -9.32 17.72 1.38
C LYS A 107 -8.21 18.09 2.37
N SER A 108 -7.04 18.50 1.89
CA SER A 108 -5.87 18.81 2.72
C SER A 108 -5.90 20.22 3.34
N GLY A 109 -6.94 21.02 3.05
CA GLY A 109 -7.11 22.35 3.64
C GLY A 109 -6.15 23.42 3.10
N LYS A 110 -5.37 23.12 2.05
CA LYS A 110 -4.45 24.08 1.40
C LYS A 110 -5.17 25.28 0.76
N HIS A 111 -6.51 25.25 0.69
CA HIS A 111 -7.29 26.42 0.30
C HIS A 111 -7.11 27.57 1.29
N THR A 112 -6.89 27.32 2.60
CA THR A 112 -6.78 28.38 3.61
C THR A 112 -5.55 29.27 3.43
N GLU A 113 -4.42 28.75 2.94
CA GLU A 113 -3.19 29.55 2.80
C GLU A 113 -3.24 30.55 1.64
N ARG A 114 -4.03 30.29 0.58
CA ARG A 114 -4.17 31.24 -0.54
C ARG A 114 -5.02 32.46 -0.19
N PHE A 115 -5.94 32.36 0.77
CA PHE A 115 -6.76 33.51 1.21
C PHE A 115 -6.11 34.31 2.34
N SER A 116 -5.08 33.80 3.01
CA SER A 116 -4.40 34.49 4.11
C SER A 116 -3.18 35.32 3.69
N ALA A 117 -2.65 35.15 2.48
CA ALA A 117 -1.50 35.91 1.96
C ALA A 117 -1.86 37.28 1.34
N SER A 118 -3.06 37.81 1.61
CA SER A 118 -3.56 39.06 1.01
C SER A 118 -3.96 40.12 2.03
N ARG A 119 -3.35 40.14 3.22
CA ARG A 119 -3.61 41.16 4.23
C ARG A 119 -2.34 41.86 4.69
#